data_AF-A0A7C5RMM8-F1
#
_entry.id   AF-A0A7C5RMM8-F1
#
_cell.length_a   1.000
_cell.length_b   1.000
_cell.length_c   1.000
_cell.angle_alpha   90.00
_cell.angle_beta   90.00
_cell.angle_gamma   90.00
#
_symmetry.space_group_name_H-M   'P 1'
#
loop_
_entity.id
_entity.type
_entity.pdbx_description
1 polymer ?
#
loop_
_entity_poly.entity_id
_entity_poly.type
_entity_poly.pdbx_seq_one_letter_code
_entity_poly.pdbx_strand_id
1 'polypeptide(L)'
;MHTRYVVIYDITDDNLRALVVETLKDYGLQRIQYSAFIGDLRRDELNSLLADLKNLIKDLTENVQLYPLCDICFKGRKEVGKPKKYEFKEGKEKIAYF
;
A
#
# COMPACT_ATOMS: atom_id res chain seq x y z
N MET A 1 6.68 -16.60 4.07
CA MET A 1 5.45 -16.18 4.79
C MET A 1 5.10 -14.80 4.30
N HIS A 2 3.83 -14.57 3.94
CA HIS A 2 3.35 -13.25 3.60
C HIS A 2 2.96 -12.51 4.88
N THR A 3 3.22 -11.21 4.94
CA THR A 3 2.78 -10.33 6.01
C THR A 3 1.98 -9.20 5.39
N ARG A 4 0.80 -8.91 5.96
CA ARG A 4 -0.01 -7.77 5.54
C ARG A 4 0.64 -6.49 6.02
N TYR A 5 0.74 -5.50 5.15
CA TYR A 5 1.17 -4.16 5.51
C TYR A 5 0.07 -3.16 5.20
N VAL A 6 -0.11 -2.18 6.10
CA VAL A 6 -0.74 -0.91 5.76
C VAL A 6 0.36 0.07 5.45
N VAL A 7 0.26 0.73 4.31
CA VAL A 7 1.17 1.80 3.90
C VAL A 7 0.42 3.11 3.98
N ILE A 8 0.99 4.10 4.65
CA ILE A 8 0.49 5.47 4.64
C ILE A 8 1.58 6.39 4.11
N TYR A 9 1.19 7.50 3.50
CA TYR A 9 2.15 8.48 3.04
C TYR A 9 1.63 9.91 3.17
N ASP A 10 2.56 10.85 3.29
CA ASP A 10 2.33 12.28 3.17
C ASP A 10 3.28 12.78 2.09
N ILE A 11 2.70 13.10 0.92
CA ILE A 11 3.43 13.49 -0.29
C ILE A 11 2.72 14.67 -0.92
N THR A 12 3.36 15.84 -0.90
CA THR A 12 2.77 17.08 -1.40
C THR A 12 2.82 17.14 -2.92
N ASP A 13 3.97 16.78 -3.53
CA ASP A 13 4.12 16.81 -4.99
C ASP A 13 3.28 15.75 -5.70
N ASP A 14 2.46 16.21 -6.65
CA ASP A 14 1.51 15.36 -7.39
C ASP A 14 2.20 14.31 -8.27
N ASN A 15 3.36 14.65 -8.85
CA ASN A 15 4.09 13.73 -9.74
C ASN A 15 4.74 12.62 -8.93
N LEU A 16 5.41 12.95 -7.83
CA LEU A 16 5.99 11.98 -6.92
C LEU A 16 4.90 11.09 -6.31
N ARG A 17 3.76 11.67 -5.91
CA ARG A 17 2.63 10.90 -5.38
C ARG A 17 2.08 9.94 -6.41
N ALA A 18 2.02 10.32 -7.69
CA ALA A 18 1.62 9.43 -8.78
C ALA A 18 2.62 8.27 -8.94
N LEU A 19 3.92 8.55 -8.91
CA LEU A 19 4.96 7.51 -9.00
C LEU A 19 4.87 6.53 -7.82
N VAL A 20 4.76 7.02 -6.59
CA VAL A 20 4.60 6.17 -5.39
C VAL A 20 3.33 5.32 -5.48
N VAL A 21 2.22 5.90 -5.96
CA VAL A 21 0.96 5.16 -6.17
C VAL A 21 1.14 4.01 -7.16
N GLU A 22 1.81 4.23 -8.29
CA GLU A 22 2.05 3.16 -9.27
C GLU A 22 3.01 2.11 -8.73
N THR A 23 4.10 2.52 -8.07
CA THR A 23 5.02 1.58 -7.40
C THR A 23 4.26 0.70 -6.40
N LEU A 24 3.43 1.26 -5.52
CA LEU A 24 2.68 0.44 -4.56
C LEU A 24 1.73 -0.56 -5.23
N LYS A 25 1.12 -0.20 -6.38
CA LYS A 25 0.28 -1.12 -7.16
C LYS A 25 1.08 -2.23 -7.83
N ASP A 26 2.27 -1.94 -8.34
CA ASP A 26 3.14 -2.93 -8.99
C ASP A 26 3.58 -4.03 -8.00
N TYR A 27 3.71 -3.68 -6.72
CA TYR A 27 3.92 -4.63 -5.62
C TYR A 27 2.64 -5.35 -5.16
N GLY A 28 1.51 -5.15 -5.85
CA GLY A 28 0.25 -5.81 -5.58
C GLY A 28 -0.53 -5.24 -4.39
N LEU A 29 -0.16 -4.06 -3.87
CA LEU A 29 -0.91 -3.40 -2.81
C LEU A 29 -2.16 -2.72 -3.39
N GLN A 30 -3.27 -2.81 -2.66
CA GLN A 30 -4.52 -2.15 -3.02
C GLN A 30 -4.60 -0.78 -2.35
N ARG A 31 -4.95 0.25 -3.12
CA ARG A 31 -5.22 1.59 -2.59
C ARG A 31 -6.53 1.57 -1.82
N ILE A 32 -6.52 2.04 -0.59
CA ILE A 32 -7.71 2.05 0.30
C ILE A 32 -8.13 3.46 0.71
N GLN A 33 -7.22 4.43 0.66
CA GLN A 33 -7.53 5.85 0.81
C GLN A 33 -6.67 6.68 -0.14
N TYR A 34 -6.91 8.01 -0.16
CA TYR A 34 -6.10 8.92 -0.95
C TYR A 34 -4.61 8.80 -0.64
N SER A 35 -4.28 8.59 0.63
CA SER A 35 -2.90 8.48 1.10
C SER A 35 -2.59 7.17 1.83
N ALA A 36 -3.31 6.08 1.50
CA ALA A 36 -3.07 4.79 2.13
C ALA A 36 -3.33 3.59 1.21
N PHE A 37 -2.53 2.55 1.41
CA PHE A 37 -2.58 1.24 0.73
C PHE A 37 -2.57 0.10 1.75
N ILE A 38 -3.01 -1.08 1.32
CA ILE A 38 -2.91 -2.31 2.08
C ILE A 38 -2.64 -3.51 1.16
N GLY A 39 -1.88 -4.48 1.65
CA GLY A 39 -1.70 -5.74 0.93
C GLY A 39 -0.64 -6.64 1.56
N ASP A 40 -0.49 -7.83 1.01
CA ASP A 40 0.36 -8.89 1.54
C ASP A 40 1.69 -8.93 0.79
N LEU A 41 2.80 -8.74 1.51
CA LEU A 41 4.16 -8.78 0.96
C LEU A 41 4.95 -9.93 1.56
N ARG A 42 5.76 -10.59 0.73
CA ARG A 42 6.89 -11.41 1.21
C ARG A 42 8.04 -10.50 1.66
N ARG A 43 9.00 -11.08 2.38
CA ARG A 43 10.16 -10.35 2.91
C ARG A 43 11.04 -9.76 1.80
N ASP A 44 11.25 -10.50 0.71
CA ASP A 44 11.95 -10.05 -0.49
C ASP A 44 11.22 -8.87 -1.16
N GLU A 45 9.89 -8.98 -1.35
CA GLU A 45 9.06 -7.92 -1.93
C GLU A 45 9.10 -6.64 -1.07
N LEU A 46 9.02 -6.78 0.26
CA LEU A 46 9.16 -5.65 1.17
C LEU A 46 10.52 -4.93 1.02
N ASN A 47 11.62 -5.70 0.97
CA ASN A 47 12.95 -5.11 0.85
C ASN A 47 13.12 -4.35 -0.46
N SER A 48 12.64 -4.91 -1.57
CA SER A 48 12.67 -4.26 -2.88
C SER A 48 11.79 -3.00 -2.89
N LEU A 49 10.58 -3.07 -2.33
CA LEU A 49 9.68 -1.92 -2.21
C LEU A 49 10.34 -0.79 -1.41
N LEU A 50 10.99 -1.10 -0.29
CA LEU A 50 11.70 -0.11 0.51
C LEU A 50 12.87 0.53 -0.27
N ALA A 51 13.57 -0.22 -1.12
CA ALA A 51 14.63 0.32 -1.96
C ALA A 51 14.07 1.27 -3.04
N ASP A 52 12.98 0.86 -3.71
CA ASP A 52 12.34 1.67 -4.75
C ASP A 52 11.76 2.97 -4.18
N LEU A 53 11.06 2.90 -3.04
CA LEU A 53 10.53 4.09 -2.36
C LEU A 53 11.64 5.04 -1.92
N LYS A 54 12.77 4.52 -1.41
CA LYS A 54 13.95 5.34 -1.08
C LYS A 54 14.53 6.01 -2.32
N ASN A 55 14.57 5.33 -3.45
CA ASN A 55 15.07 5.89 -4.71
C ASN A 55 14.13 6.94 -5.31
N LEU A 56 12.82 6.85 -5.06
CA LEU A 56 11.85 7.87 -5.46
C LEU A 56 11.92 9.11 -4.59
N ILE A 57 11.99 8.93 -3.27
CA ILE A 57 11.99 10.04 -2.30
C ILE A 57 13.37 10.73 -2.24
N LYS A 58 14.46 9.95 -2.28
CA LYS A 58 15.84 10.44 -2.15
C LYS A 58 16.01 11.34 -0.91
N ASP A 59 16.34 12.61 -1.14
CA ASP A 59 16.60 13.61 -0.11
C ASP A 59 15.38 14.53 0.14
N LEU A 60 14.21 14.20 -0.43
CA LEU A 60 12.99 14.98 -0.25
C LEU A 60 12.41 14.78 1.15
N THR A 61 11.71 15.81 1.65
CA THR A 61 11.04 15.79 2.95
C THR A 61 9.64 15.17 2.87
N GLU A 62 9.50 14.08 2.13
CA GLU A 62 8.23 13.37 1.92
C GLU A 62 8.24 12.07 2.73
N ASN A 63 7.08 11.65 3.24
CA ASN A 63 7.02 10.60 4.24
C ASN A 63 6.21 9.39 3.76
N VAL A 64 6.80 8.20 3.85
CA VAL A 64 6.09 6.93 3.59
C VAL A 64 6.38 5.96 4.73
N GLN A 65 5.34 5.39 5.31
CA GLN A 65 5.43 4.49 6.46
C GLN A 65 4.71 3.19 6.17
N LEU A 66 5.32 2.07 6.55
CA LEU A 66 4.76 0.73 6.37
C LEU A 66 4.62 0.07 7.74
N TYR A 67 3.40 -0.37 8.06
CA TYR A 67 3.06 -1.02 9.32
C TYR A 67 2.63 -2.46 9.08
N PRO A 68 3.31 -3.46 9.65
CA PRO A 68 2.81 -4.83 9.60
C PRO A 68 1.48 -4.89 10.37
N LEU A 69 0.48 -5.53 9.78
CA LEU A 69 -0.87 -5.62 10.33
C LEU A 69 -1.25 -7.08 10.55
N CYS A 70 -1.53 -7.43 11.81
CA CYS A 70 -1.99 -8.75 12.16
C CYS A 70 -3.43 -9.01 11.67
N ASP A 71 -3.80 -10.27 11.42
CA ASP A 71 -5.15 -10.61 10.94
C ASP A 71 -6.25 -10.19 11.92
N ILE A 72 -6.01 -10.34 13.23
CA ILE A 72 -6.95 -9.92 14.28
C ILE A 72 -7.15 -8.39 14.22
N CYS A 73 -6.06 -7.66 14.09
CA CYS A 73 -6.01 -6.21 13.98
C CYS A 73 -6.80 -5.73 12.75
N PHE A 74 -6.60 -6.41 11.60
CA PHE A 74 -7.29 -6.10 10.35
C PHE A 74 -8.80 -6.36 10.41
N LYS A 75 -9.21 -7.49 11.00
CA LYS A 75 -10.63 -7.82 11.23
C LYS A 75 -11.29 -6.87 12.22
N GLY A 76 -10.53 -6.35 13.18
CA GLY A 76 -10.99 -5.38 14.17
C GLY A 76 -11.11 -3.94 13.66
N ARG A 77 -10.72 -3.66 12.41
CA ARG A 77 -10.74 -2.30 11.85
C ARG A 77 -12.13 -1.67 11.94
N LYS A 78 -12.17 -0.37 12.17
CA LYS A 78 -13.40 0.45 12.20
C LYS A 78 -13.28 1.52 11.13
N GLU A 79 -14.38 1.75 10.41
CA GLU A 79 -14.50 2.78 9.40
C GLU A 79 -15.67 3.68 9.73
N VAL A 80 -15.49 4.98 9.51
CA VAL A 80 -16.53 6.00 9.68
C VAL A 80 -16.68 6.75 8.36
N GLY A 81 -17.91 6.89 7.88
CA GLY A 81 -18.22 7.47 6.57
C GLY A 81 -18.31 6.41 5.48
N LYS A 82 -18.18 6.85 4.21
CA LYS A 82 -18.19 5.97 3.05
C LYS A 82 -16.95 6.21 2.19
N PRO A 83 -16.41 5.18 1.53
CA PRO A 83 -15.34 5.35 0.56
C PRO A 83 -15.77 6.29 -0.58
N LYS A 84 -14.94 7.28 -0.91
CA LYS A 84 -15.22 8.19 -2.04
C LYS A 84 -14.88 7.58 -3.41
N LYS A 85 -13.81 6.79 -3.47
CA LYS A 85 -13.21 6.32 -4.73
C LYS A 85 -12.57 4.93 -4.63
N TYR A 86 -11.97 4.61 -3.49
CA TYR A 86 -11.16 3.41 -3.34
C TYR A 86 -11.92 2.38 -2.52
N GLU A 87 -12.31 1.27 -3.15
CA GLU A 87 -12.94 0.15 -2.47
C GLU A 87 -11.91 -0.95 -2.25
N PHE A 88 -11.79 -1.41 -1.00
CA PHE A 88 -10.96 -2.56 -0.68
C PHE A 88 -11.68 -3.86 -1.07
N LYS A 89 -11.02 -4.70 -1.88
CA LYS A 89 -11.55 -6.01 -2.28
C LYS A 89 -10.73 -7.09 -1.60
N GLU A 90 -11.35 -7.78 -0.65
CA GLU A 90 -10.69 -8.86 0.08
C GLU A 90 -10.58 -10.12 -0.81
N GLY A 91 -9.34 -10.61 -0.99
CA GLY A 91 -9.02 -11.77 -1.83
C GLY A 91 -8.35 -11.39 -3.15
N LYS A 92 -7.46 -12.26 -3.64
CA LYS A 92 -6.97 -12.18 -5.03
C LYS A 92 -8.13 -12.54 -5.94
N GLU A 93 -8.45 -11.70 -6.93
CA GLU A 93 -9.31 -12.13 -8.03
C GLU A 93 -8.74 -13.46 -8.56
N LYS A 94 -9.55 -14.52 -8.52
CA LYS A 94 -9.17 -15.77 -9.16
C LYS A 94 -9.06 -15.45 -10.65
N ILE A 95 -7.84 -15.24 -11.12
CA ILE A 95 -7.57 -15.24 -12.56
C ILE A 95 -7.88 -16.67 -13.00
N ALA A 96 -9.07 -16.87 -13.54
CA ALA A 96 -9.42 -18.09 -14.22
C ALA A 96 -8.52 -18.16 -15.45
N TYR A 97 -7.51 -19.01 -15.39
CA TYR A 97 -6.83 -19.46 -16.59
C TYR A 97 -7.86 -20.27 -17.39
N PHE A 98 -8.49 -19.60 -18.35
CA PHE A 98 -9.16 -20.26 -19.47
C PHE A 98 -8.11 -20.52 -20.56
#